data_AF-G4N8B7-F1
#
_entry.id   AF-G4N8B7-F1
#
_cell.length_a   1.000
_cell.length_b   1.000
_cell.length_c   1.000
_cell.angle_alpha   90.00
_cell.angle_beta   90.00
_cell.angle_gamma   90.00
#
_symmetry.space_group_name_H-M   'P 1'
#
loop_
_entity.id
_entity.type
_entity.pdbx_description
1 polymer ?
#
loop_
_entity_poly.entity_id
_entity_poly.type
_entity_poly.pdbx_seq_one_letter_code
_entity_poly.pdbx_strand_id
1 'polypeptide(L)'
;MGFTMASDRLRMHVERRDLYTNLEARIHYLHSFLDFSSRDIEALVSGAKYVRALIPAVVNIVYKKLLRYDITARAFTTRSTSFEGPMDECPDEDSPQIQHRKVFLRAYLSKLCSDPSQMEFWEYLDKVGMMHVGLGRAHPLHVEYVHLGVCLAFIQDIMSEAILSHPRMAMQNKIALVKALGKVIWIQNDLMAKWQVRDGAEFHTDDGSEEEIVIEKEGYLHGKKILDEDDDVPEAVSPASSTSSQHTLTPPRSLLSPLSPTTCMPRRSTGSEGAGVCPFSGRQANDPSTPERRKPDIKIEVSEPVTFAGSMQSLSGVALSGRTESI
;
A
#
# COMPACT_ATOMS: atom_id res chain seq x y z
N MET A 1 -26.07 -49.69 -21.77
CA MET A 1 -24.98 -49.42 -20.82
C MET A 1 -24.30 -48.13 -21.24
N GLY A 2 -24.61 -47.02 -20.59
CA GLY A 2 -23.92 -45.74 -20.82
C GLY A 2 -22.99 -45.48 -19.65
N PHE A 3 -21.68 -45.59 -19.89
CA PHE A 3 -20.67 -45.12 -18.95
C PHE A 3 -20.52 -43.61 -19.15
N THR A 4 -21.07 -42.83 -18.22
CA THR A 4 -20.78 -41.40 -18.11
C THR A 4 -19.38 -41.29 -17.52
N MET A 5 -18.37 -41.02 -18.36
CA MET A 5 -17.06 -40.60 -17.89
C MET A 5 -17.25 -39.24 -17.21
N ALA A 6 -17.15 -39.21 -15.88
CA ALA A 6 -16.99 -37.96 -15.16
C ALA A 6 -15.72 -37.29 -15.71
N SER A 7 -15.88 -36.11 -16.29
CA SER A 7 -14.74 -35.28 -16.68
C SER A 7 -13.94 -35.00 -15.42
N ASP A 8 -12.81 -35.70 -15.27
CA ASP A 8 -11.84 -35.41 -14.24
C ASP A 8 -11.38 -33.98 -14.51
N ARG A 9 -11.88 -33.02 -13.71
CA ARG A 9 -11.47 -31.63 -13.85
C ARG A 9 -9.98 -31.64 -13.59
N LEU A 10 -9.17 -31.35 -14.60
CA LEU A 10 -7.72 -31.27 -14.50
C LEU A 10 -7.38 -30.34 -13.34
N ARG A 11 -7.03 -30.89 -12.17
CA ARG A 11 -6.62 -30.10 -11.02
C ARG A 11 -5.20 -29.61 -11.32
N MET A 12 -5.00 -28.31 -11.23
CA MET A 12 -3.64 -27.76 -11.27
C MET A 12 -2.95 -28.12 -9.95
N HIS A 13 -1.87 -28.87 -10.03
CA HIS A 13 -1.02 -29.13 -8.87
C HIS A 13 -0.25 -27.86 -8.51
N VAL A 14 -0.24 -27.52 -7.22
CA VAL A 14 0.51 -26.39 -6.67
C VAL A 14 1.23 -26.92 -5.45
N GLU A 15 2.56 -26.93 -5.50
CA GLU A 15 3.36 -27.39 -4.37
C GLU A 15 3.32 -26.36 -3.27
N ARG A 16 2.99 -26.78 -2.03
CA ARG A 16 2.83 -25.84 -0.91
C ARG A 16 4.15 -25.12 -0.63
N ARG A 17 5.28 -25.84 -0.67
CA ARG A 17 6.61 -25.27 -0.41
C ARG A 17 6.93 -24.11 -1.36
N ASP A 18 6.65 -24.29 -2.65
CA ASP A 18 6.94 -23.30 -3.69
C ASP A 18 6.22 -21.96 -3.45
N LEU A 19 5.03 -21.97 -2.84
CA LEU A 19 4.31 -20.75 -2.49
C LEU A 19 5.03 -19.86 -1.46
N TYR A 20 5.97 -20.42 -0.71
CA TYR A 20 6.72 -19.72 0.34
C TYR A 20 8.20 -19.54 -0.02
N THR A 21 8.78 -20.40 -0.86
CA THR A 21 10.22 -20.37 -1.22
C THR A 21 10.49 -19.93 -2.65
N ASN A 22 9.48 -19.77 -3.51
CA ASN A 22 9.66 -19.37 -4.91
C ASN A 22 8.63 -18.29 -5.30
N LEU A 23 9.11 -17.05 -5.46
CA LEU A 23 8.26 -15.92 -5.83
C LEU A 23 7.56 -16.13 -7.18
N GLU A 24 8.27 -16.64 -8.18
CA GLU A 24 7.70 -16.89 -9.52
C GLU A 24 6.55 -17.91 -9.45
N ALA A 25 6.73 -19.01 -8.71
CA ALA A 25 5.69 -20.01 -8.51
C ALA A 25 4.46 -19.43 -7.79
N ARG A 26 4.67 -18.59 -6.78
CA ARG A 26 3.59 -17.88 -6.08
C ARG A 26 2.83 -16.93 -7.01
N ILE A 27 3.54 -16.12 -7.80
CA ILE A 27 2.93 -15.19 -8.77
C ILE A 27 2.15 -15.97 -9.84
N HIS A 28 2.70 -17.06 -10.37
CA HIS A 28 1.97 -17.93 -11.30
C HIS A 28 0.68 -18.49 -10.70
N TYR A 29 0.73 -18.96 -9.45
CA TYR A 29 -0.47 -19.42 -8.75
C TYR A 29 -1.50 -18.30 -8.60
N LEU A 30 -1.10 -17.11 -8.14
CA LEU A 30 -2.01 -15.97 -7.96
C LEU A 30 -2.62 -15.51 -9.29
N HIS A 31 -1.82 -15.45 -10.36
CA HIS A 31 -2.31 -15.11 -11.70
C HIS A 31 -3.35 -16.13 -12.17
N SER A 32 -3.04 -17.42 -12.04
CA SER A 32 -3.96 -18.49 -12.42
C SER A 32 -5.25 -18.47 -11.60
N PHE A 33 -5.16 -18.20 -10.29
CA PHE A 33 -6.32 -18.22 -9.40
C PHE A 33 -7.24 -17.00 -9.60
N LEU A 34 -6.66 -15.83 -9.88
CA LEU A 34 -7.39 -14.58 -10.10
C LEU A 34 -7.82 -14.38 -11.56
N ASP A 35 -7.56 -15.36 -12.43
CA ASP A 35 -7.69 -15.22 -13.89
C ASP A 35 -6.98 -13.94 -14.39
N PHE A 36 -5.80 -13.61 -13.85
CA PHE A 36 -5.01 -12.46 -14.29
C PHE A 36 -4.32 -12.81 -15.61
N SER A 37 -4.69 -12.10 -16.67
CA SER A 37 -4.35 -12.46 -18.05
C SER A 37 -3.88 -11.27 -18.86
N SER A 38 -3.49 -11.49 -20.13
CA SER A 38 -3.14 -10.42 -21.06
C SER A 38 -4.23 -9.36 -21.20
N ARG A 39 -5.52 -9.73 -21.03
CA ARG A 39 -6.64 -8.78 -21.05
C ARG A 39 -6.60 -7.79 -19.90
N ASP A 40 -6.15 -8.23 -18.72
CA ASP A 40 -5.97 -7.35 -17.56
C ASP A 40 -4.78 -6.42 -17.78
N ILE A 41 -3.68 -6.95 -18.34
CA ILE A 41 -2.49 -6.16 -18.72
C ILE A 41 -2.85 -5.06 -19.74
N GLU A 42 -3.58 -5.42 -20.81
CA GLU A 42 -4.05 -4.46 -21.82
C GLU A 42 -4.96 -3.38 -21.20
N ALA A 43 -5.85 -3.76 -20.27
CA ALA A 43 -6.70 -2.81 -19.56
C ALA A 43 -5.88 -1.84 -18.70
N LEU A 44 -4.86 -2.32 -17.99
CA LEU A 44 -3.94 -1.49 -17.20
C LEU A 44 -3.17 -0.52 -18.10
N VAL A 45 -2.52 -1.03 -19.15
CA VAL A 45 -1.70 -0.23 -20.07
C VAL A 45 -2.52 0.85 -20.77
N SER A 46 -3.70 0.49 -21.32
CA SER A 46 -4.58 1.45 -21.99
C SER A 46 -5.23 2.43 -21.02
N GLY A 47 -5.48 2.01 -19.78
CA GLY A 47 -6.04 2.80 -18.69
C GLY A 47 -5.03 3.70 -17.98
N ALA A 48 -3.73 3.45 -18.14
CA ALA A 48 -2.67 4.01 -17.29
C ALA A 48 -2.66 5.54 -17.29
N LYS A 49 -2.95 6.20 -18.43
CA LYS A 49 -3.03 7.67 -18.51
C LYS A 49 -4.12 8.27 -17.62
N TYR A 50 -5.24 7.57 -17.46
CA TYR A 50 -6.35 8.03 -16.62
C TYR A 50 -6.00 7.85 -15.15
N VAL A 51 -5.40 6.71 -14.81
CA VAL A 51 -4.93 6.42 -13.45
C VAL A 51 -3.85 7.40 -13.02
N ARG A 52 -2.83 7.64 -13.84
CA ARG A 52 -1.74 8.59 -13.53
C ARG A 52 -2.25 9.99 -13.21
N ALA A 53 -3.27 10.46 -13.93
CA ALA A 53 -3.88 11.77 -13.67
C ALA A 53 -4.57 11.86 -12.29
N LEU A 54 -4.94 10.73 -11.68
CA LEU A 54 -5.60 10.68 -10.37
C LEU A 54 -4.60 10.61 -9.20
N ILE A 55 -3.39 10.10 -9.45
CA ILE A 55 -2.39 9.78 -8.41
C ILE A 55 -2.12 10.95 -7.46
N PRO A 56 -1.87 12.20 -7.91
CA PRO A 56 -1.59 13.30 -6.99
C PRO A 56 -2.70 13.55 -5.98
N ALA A 57 -3.95 13.49 -6.42
CA ALA A 57 -5.12 13.67 -5.56
C ALA A 57 -5.29 12.49 -4.59
N VAL A 58 -5.15 11.26 -5.09
CA VAL A 58 -5.25 10.02 -4.29
C VAL A 58 -4.22 10.03 -3.17
N VAL A 59 -2.95 10.36 -3.47
CA VAL A 59 -1.89 10.44 -2.46
C VAL A 59 -2.23 11.43 -1.35
N ASN A 60 -2.71 12.62 -1.69
CA ASN A 60 -3.11 13.60 -0.67
C ASN A 60 -4.26 13.09 0.21
N ILE A 61 -5.27 12.43 -0.38
CA ILE A 61 -6.39 11.84 0.37
C ILE A 61 -5.89 10.72 1.30
N VAL A 62 -4.98 9.87 0.83
CA VAL A 62 -4.38 8.79 1.63
C VAL A 62 -3.62 9.34 2.83
N TYR A 63 -2.74 10.34 2.65
CA TYR A 63 -2.00 10.92 3.77
C TYR A 63 -2.91 11.65 4.77
N LYS A 64 -3.93 12.38 4.30
CA LYS A 64 -4.98 12.94 5.18
C LYS A 64 -5.62 11.85 6.04
N LYS A 65 -5.92 10.70 5.45
CA LYS A 65 -6.53 9.57 6.16
C LYS A 65 -5.57 8.94 7.17
N LEU A 66 -4.31 8.72 6.79
CA LEU A 66 -3.30 8.09 7.64
C LEU A 66 -2.88 9.00 8.80
N LEU A 67 -2.83 10.31 8.61
CA LEU A 67 -2.47 11.26 9.67
C LEU A 67 -3.65 11.56 10.62
N ARG A 68 -4.88 11.22 10.23
CA ARG A 68 -6.08 11.38 11.07
C ARG A 68 -6.11 10.43 12.28
N TYR A 69 -5.45 9.28 12.21
CA TYR A 69 -5.38 8.32 13.31
C TYR A 69 -3.96 8.28 13.87
N ASP A 70 -3.84 8.45 15.18
CA ASP A 70 -2.57 8.40 15.91
C ASP A 70 -1.80 7.10 15.65
N ILE A 71 -2.50 5.97 15.64
CA ILE A 71 -1.94 4.63 15.43
C ILE A 71 -1.21 4.50 14.08
N THR A 72 -1.73 5.14 13.02
CA THR A 72 -1.11 5.14 11.69
C THR A 72 -0.12 6.29 11.52
N ALA A 73 -0.39 7.46 12.11
CA ALA A 73 0.50 8.62 12.05
C ALA A 73 1.87 8.33 12.67
N ARG A 74 1.90 7.52 13.74
CA ARG A 74 3.13 7.05 14.39
C ARG A 74 4.13 6.41 13.43
N ALA A 75 3.70 5.73 12.37
CA ALA A 75 4.61 5.10 11.42
C ALA A 75 5.53 6.12 10.69
N PHE A 76 5.16 7.40 10.70
CA PHE A 76 5.91 8.47 10.04
C PHE A 76 6.88 9.22 10.96
N THR A 77 7.02 8.80 12.23
CA THR A 77 8.08 9.31 13.12
C THR A 77 9.39 8.54 12.98
N THR A 78 9.38 7.42 12.24
CA THR A 78 10.58 6.67 11.87
C THR A 78 11.21 7.24 10.60
N ARG A 79 12.50 7.56 10.67
CA ARG A 79 13.29 8.10 9.55
C ARG A 79 13.28 7.14 8.34
N SER A 80 13.23 7.70 7.13
CA SER A 80 13.39 6.90 5.89
C SER A 80 14.86 6.58 5.61
N THR A 81 15.14 5.52 4.84
CA THR A 81 16.50 5.26 4.32
C THR A 81 16.98 6.39 3.39
N SER A 82 16.05 7.06 2.72
CA SER A 82 16.29 8.07 1.69
C SER A 82 16.13 9.52 2.18
N PHE A 83 15.82 9.74 3.47
CA PHE A 83 15.48 11.06 4.00
C PHE A 83 16.37 11.48 5.17
N GLU A 84 17.17 12.53 4.95
CA GLU A 84 18.08 13.12 5.95
C GLU A 84 17.57 14.44 6.55
N GLY A 85 16.37 14.88 6.17
CA GLY A 85 15.78 16.13 6.66
C GLY A 85 15.29 16.09 8.12
N PRO A 86 14.71 17.20 8.61
CA PRO A 86 14.09 17.26 9.94
C PRO A 86 12.86 16.34 10.04
N MET A 87 12.62 15.83 11.23
CA MET A 87 11.50 14.92 11.54
C MET A 87 10.64 15.55 12.63
N ASP A 88 9.39 15.86 12.30
CA ASP A 88 8.42 16.34 13.30
C ASP A 88 7.89 15.18 14.15
N GLU A 89 7.76 15.41 15.46
CA GLU A 89 7.22 14.41 16.40
C GLU A 89 5.72 14.16 16.19
N CYS A 90 4.99 15.20 15.80
CA CYS A 90 3.57 15.14 15.46
C CYS A 90 3.41 15.51 13.98
N PRO A 91 3.62 14.56 13.05
CA PRO A 91 3.59 14.84 11.62
C PRO A 91 2.21 15.31 11.16
N ASP A 92 2.21 16.32 10.31
CA ASP A 92 1.04 16.77 9.56
C ASP A 92 1.31 16.70 8.03
N GLU A 93 0.38 17.20 7.23
CA GLU A 93 0.52 17.11 5.78
C GLU A 93 1.68 17.89 5.19
N ASP A 94 2.15 18.92 5.90
CA ASP A 94 3.19 19.87 5.48
C ASP A 94 4.56 19.50 6.08
N SER A 95 4.59 18.61 7.08
CA SER A 95 5.82 18.02 7.61
C SER A 95 6.77 17.52 6.51
N PRO A 96 8.07 17.87 6.56
CA PRO A 96 9.04 17.51 5.52
C PRO A 96 9.13 16.01 5.22
N GLN A 97 9.08 15.18 6.27
CA GLN A 97 9.07 13.72 6.14
C GLN A 97 7.81 13.19 5.43
N ILE A 98 6.66 13.86 5.60
CA ILE A 98 5.42 13.48 4.94
C ILE A 98 5.45 13.87 3.46
N GLN A 99 5.92 15.08 3.14
CA GLN A 99 6.07 15.51 1.75
C GLN A 99 7.01 14.59 0.97
N HIS A 100 8.12 14.19 1.58
CA HIS A 100 9.03 13.21 1.01
C HIS A 100 8.36 11.83 0.80
N ARG A 101 7.60 11.34 1.79
CA ARG A 101 6.86 10.07 1.69
C ARG A 101 5.73 10.11 0.64
N LYS A 102 5.13 11.27 0.39
CA LYS A 102 4.16 11.48 -0.71
C LYS A 102 4.80 11.23 -2.07
N VAL A 103 6.04 11.66 -2.30
CA VAL A 103 6.78 11.38 -3.56
C VAL A 103 6.91 9.88 -3.80
N PHE A 104 7.31 9.13 -2.77
CA PHE A 104 7.40 7.67 -2.86
C PHE A 104 6.06 6.99 -3.14
N LEU A 105 4.98 7.43 -2.48
CA LEU A 105 3.67 6.85 -2.73
C LEU A 105 3.17 7.16 -4.15
N ARG A 106 3.46 8.35 -4.70
CA ARG A 106 3.16 8.67 -6.11
C ARG A 106 3.87 7.71 -7.06
N ALA A 107 5.18 7.58 -6.92
CA ALA A 107 5.99 6.67 -7.73
C ALA A 107 5.51 5.21 -7.61
N TYR A 108 5.19 4.77 -6.39
CA TYR A 108 4.64 3.44 -6.15
C TYR A 108 3.28 3.23 -6.82
N LEU A 109 2.33 4.16 -6.70
CA LEU A 109 1.03 4.06 -7.37
C LEU A 109 1.17 4.09 -8.90
N SER A 110 2.12 4.88 -9.43
CA SER A 110 2.47 4.88 -10.85
C SER A 110 3.00 3.52 -11.27
N LYS A 111 3.89 2.91 -10.48
CA LYS A 111 4.43 1.57 -10.71
C LYS A 111 3.33 0.51 -10.65
N LEU A 112 2.43 0.54 -9.67
CA LEU A 112 1.32 -0.40 -9.52
C LEU A 112 0.41 -0.45 -10.76
N CYS A 113 0.37 0.64 -11.52
CA CYS A 113 -0.45 0.79 -12.73
C CYS A 113 0.39 0.72 -14.02
N SER A 114 1.66 0.32 -13.91
CA SER A 114 2.56 0.06 -15.04
C SER A 114 2.38 -1.38 -15.58
N ASP A 115 3.13 -1.74 -16.62
CA ASP A 115 3.08 -3.09 -17.20
C ASP A 115 3.57 -4.16 -16.19
N PRO A 116 2.71 -5.11 -15.77
CA PRO A 116 3.07 -6.17 -14.85
C PRO A 116 3.48 -7.47 -15.56
N SER A 117 3.83 -7.42 -16.85
CA SER A 117 4.21 -8.59 -17.66
C SER A 117 5.55 -9.22 -17.27
N GLN A 118 6.43 -8.46 -16.61
CA GLN A 118 7.78 -8.89 -16.27
C GLN A 118 7.91 -9.21 -14.78
N MET A 119 8.75 -10.18 -14.42
CA MET A 119 8.91 -10.61 -13.02
C MET A 119 9.49 -9.49 -12.13
N GLU A 120 10.31 -8.60 -12.68
CA GLU A 120 10.88 -7.44 -11.99
C GLU A 120 9.81 -6.50 -11.42
N PHE A 121 8.63 -6.46 -12.03
CA PHE A 121 7.48 -5.74 -11.47
C PHE A 121 7.07 -6.36 -10.12
N TRP A 122 6.93 -7.68 -10.07
CA TRP A 122 6.45 -8.42 -8.91
C TRP A 122 7.53 -8.53 -7.82
N GLU A 123 8.80 -8.66 -8.20
CA GLU A 123 9.94 -8.56 -7.27
C GLU A 123 9.97 -7.21 -6.56
N TYR A 124 9.73 -6.12 -7.29
CA TYR A 124 9.64 -4.80 -6.67
C TYR A 124 8.45 -4.71 -5.68
N LEU A 125 7.27 -5.23 -6.04
CA LEU A 125 6.11 -5.25 -5.14
C LEU A 125 6.34 -6.13 -3.91
N ASP A 126 7.07 -7.24 -4.06
CA ASP A 126 7.47 -8.10 -2.96
C ASP A 126 8.45 -7.41 -2.01
N LYS A 127 9.43 -6.70 -2.56
CA LYS A 127 10.37 -5.85 -1.82
C LYS A 127 9.64 -4.75 -1.03
N VAL A 128 8.57 -4.17 -1.57
CA VAL A 128 7.74 -3.22 -0.81
C VAL A 128 7.15 -3.90 0.43
N GLY A 129 6.67 -5.15 0.34
CA GLY A 129 6.22 -5.93 1.50
C GLY A 129 7.33 -6.13 2.54
N MET A 130 8.51 -6.58 2.09
CA MET A 130 9.71 -6.76 2.92
C MET A 130 10.10 -5.49 3.69
N MET A 131 10.06 -4.32 3.03
CA MET A 131 10.41 -3.05 3.66
C MET A 131 9.45 -2.64 4.79
N HIS A 132 8.20 -3.11 4.79
CA HIS A 132 7.22 -2.78 5.83
C HIS A 132 7.33 -3.66 7.08
N VAL A 133 8.18 -4.69 7.05
CA VAL A 133 8.60 -5.46 8.24
C VAL A 133 10.00 -5.08 8.73
N GLY A 134 10.55 -3.96 8.24
CA GLY A 134 11.81 -3.39 8.70
C GLY A 134 13.07 -3.94 8.03
N LEU A 135 12.93 -4.92 7.14
CA LEU A 135 14.02 -5.52 6.37
C LEU A 135 14.38 -4.65 5.15
N GLY A 136 15.63 -4.70 4.69
CA GLY A 136 16.10 -3.93 3.53
C GLY A 136 16.10 -2.39 3.75
N ARG A 137 16.12 -1.94 5.00
CA ARG A 137 16.13 -0.51 5.39
C ARG A 137 17.30 -0.20 6.31
N ALA A 138 17.86 1.00 6.18
CA ALA A 138 18.83 1.52 7.15
C ALA A 138 18.17 1.81 8.52
N HIS A 139 16.93 2.28 8.48
CA HIS A 139 16.10 2.55 9.65
C HIS A 139 14.87 1.63 9.62
N PRO A 140 14.80 0.58 10.47
CA PRO A 140 13.71 -0.40 10.45
C PRO A 140 12.36 0.26 10.75
N LEU A 141 11.39 0.01 9.86
CA LEU A 141 9.99 0.42 10.01
C LEU A 141 9.13 -0.84 10.11
N HIS A 142 8.36 -0.97 11.18
CA HIS A 142 7.40 -2.08 11.33
C HIS A 142 5.98 -1.53 11.24
N VAL A 143 5.26 -1.91 10.18
CA VAL A 143 3.85 -1.58 9.99
C VAL A 143 3.05 -2.86 10.09
N GLU A 144 2.13 -2.94 11.06
CA GLU A 144 1.29 -4.12 11.25
C GLU A 144 0.38 -4.35 10.03
N TYR A 145 0.16 -5.63 9.69
CA TYR A 145 -0.61 -6.01 8.51
C TYR A 145 -2.03 -5.42 8.48
N VAL A 146 -2.67 -5.25 9.64
CA VAL A 146 -4.01 -4.62 9.72
C VAL A 146 -4.03 -3.21 9.10
N HIS A 147 -2.95 -2.45 9.26
CA HIS A 147 -2.82 -1.10 8.72
C HIS A 147 -2.47 -1.12 7.23
N LEU A 148 -1.67 -2.10 6.78
CA LEU A 148 -1.37 -2.30 5.37
C LEU A 148 -2.64 -2.68 4.58
N GLY A 149 -3.36 -3.69 5.05
CA GLY A 149 -4.58 -4.19 4.40
C GLY A 149 -5.67 -3.12 4.30
N VAL A 150 -5.94 -2.38 5.38
CA VAL A 150 -6.96 -1.31 5.35
C VAL A 150 -6.54 -0.13 4.46
N CYS A 151 -5.23 0.19 4.39
CA CYS A 151 -4.73 1.24 3.51
C CYS A 151 -4.89 0.85 2.03
N LEU A 152 -4.54 -0.39 1.65
CA LEU A 152 -4.75 -0.89 0.30
C LEU A 152 -6.24 -0.93 -0.09
N ALA A 153 -7.11 -1.34 0.83
CA ALA A 153 -8.56 -1.29 0.60
C ALA A 153 -9.06 0.14 0.37
N PHE A 154 -8.56 1.11 1.15
CA PHE A 154 -8.90 2.52 0.98
C PHE A 154 -8.40 3.10 -0.35
N ILE A 155 -7.19 2.75 -0.77
CA ILE A 155 -6.66 3.12 -2.09
C ILE A 155 -7.53 2.54 -3.20
N GLN A 156 -7.90 1.25 -3.10
CA GLN A 156 -8.76 0.59 -4.08
C GLN A 156 -10.11 1.28 -4.21
N ASP A 157 -10.72 1.65 -3.09
CA ASP A 157 -12.03 2.32 -3.05
C ASP A 157 -12.02 3.65 -3.81
N ILE A 158 -11.09 4.56 -3.45
CA ILE A 158 -10.94 5.87 -4.10
C ILE A 158 -10.67 5.72 -5.59
N MET A 159 -9.75 4.81 -5.96
CA MET A 159 -9.40 4.57 -7.35
C MET A 159 -10.58 4.05 -8.15
N SER A 160 -11.36 3.12 -7.56
CA SER A 160 -12.54 2.55 -8.21
C SER A 160 -13.61 3.61 -8.44
N GLU A 161 -13.90 4.44 -7.44
CA GLU A 161 -14.86 5.55 -7.56
C GLU A 161 -14.42 6.52 -8.66
N ALA A 162 -13.15 6.93 -8.67
CA ALA A 162 -12.62 7.87 -9.64
C ALA A 162 -12.65 7.32 -11.08
N ILE A 163 -12.29 6.04 -11.28
CA ILE A 163 -12.36 5.39 -12.59
C ILE A 163 -13.81 5.28 -13.08
N LEU A 164 -14.72 4.82 -12.21
CA LEU A 164 -16.13 4.65 -12.55
C LEU A 164 -16.82 5.99 -12.85
N SER A 165 -16.37 7.06 -12.21
CA SER A 165 -16.88 8.43 -12.41
C SER A 165 -16.29 9.13 -13.64
N HIS A 166 -15.28 8.56 -14.30
CA HIS A 166 -14.60 9.24 -15.40
C HIS A 166 -15.56 9.52 -16.59
N PRO A 167 -15.75 10.77 -17.03
CA PRO A 167 -16.85 11.15 -17.92
C PRO A 167 -16.67 10.64 -19.37
N ARG A 168 -15.43 10.44 -19.81
CA ARG A 168 -15.08 10.12 -21.21
C ARG A 168 -14.59 8.68 -21.43
N MET A 169 -14.67 7.83 -20.40
CA MET A 169 -14.25 6.43 -20.51
C MET A 169 -15.47 5.55 -20.76
N ALA A 170 -15.43 4.71 -21.80
CA ALA A 170 -16.50 3.75 -22.07
C ALA A 170 -16.67 2.79 -20.88
N MET A 171 -17.91 2.41 -20.58
CA MET A 171 -18.22 1.57 -19.41
C MET A 171 -17.45 0.24 -19.42
N GLN A 172 -17.30 -0.38 -20.60
CA GLN A 172 -16.53 -1.62 -20.73
C GLN A 172 -15.06 -1.45 -20.30
N ASN A 173 -14.44 -0.31 -20.64
CA ASN A 173 -13.06 -0.01 -20.28
C ASN A 173 -12.95 0.32 -18.78
N LYS A 174 -13.96 1.00 -18.20
CA LYS A 174 -14.03 1.22 -16.75
C LYS A 174 -14.07 -0.10 -15.99
N ILE A 175 -14.95 -1.01 -16.39
CA ILE A 175 -15.10 -2.33 -15.76
C ILE A 175 -13.79 -3.12 -15.88
N ALA A 176 -13.20 -3.17 -17.08
CA ALA A 176 -11.95 -3.87 -17.30
C ALA A 176 -10.80 -3.32 -16.43
N LEU A 177 -10.66 -1.99 -16.38
CA LEU A 177 -9.62 -1.32 -15.59
C LEU A 177 -9.81 -1.52 -14.08
N VAL A 178 -11.03 -1.38 -13.56
CA VAL A 178 -11.33 -1.60 -12.14
C VAL A 178 -11.03 -3.05 -11.75
N LYS A 179 -11.43 -4.02 -12.59
CA LYS A 179 -11.12 -5.44 -12.34
C LYS A 179 -9.62 -5.70 -12.34
N ALA A 180 -8.90 -5.21 -13.35
CA ALA A 180 -7.46 -5.43 -13.47
C ALA A 180 -6.70 -4.79 -12.29
N LEU A 181 -7.01 -3.54 -11.95
CA LEU A 181 -6.42 -2.84 -10.79
C LEU A 181 -6.73 -3.57 -9.48
N GLY A 182 -7.97 -4.03 -9.30
CA GLY A 182 -8.36 -4.80 -8.12
C GLY A 182 -7.52 -6.07 -7.96
N LYS A 183 -7.27 -6.82 -9.05
CA LYS A 183 -6.40 -8.01 -9.01
C LYS A 183 -4.97 -7.66 -8.60
N VAL A 184 -4.38 -6.60 -9.17
CA VAL A 184 -3.02 -6.16 -8.78
C VAL A 184 -2.95 -5.77 -7.30
N ILE A 185 -3.95 -5.04 -6.79
CA ILE A 185 -4.02 -4.67 -5.36
C ILE A 185 -4.12 -5.93 -4.47
N TRP A 186 -4.89 -6.94 -4.86
CA TRP A 186 -4.99 -8.19 -4.12
C TRP A 186 -3.69 -9.01 -4.15
N ILE A 187 -2.98 -9.03 -5.28
CA ILE A 187 -1.66 -9.66 -5.37
C ILE A 187 -0.66 -8.93 -4.48
N GLN A 188 -0.63 -7.59 -4.50
CA GLN A 188 0.19 -6.82 -3.58
C GLN A 188 -0.15 -7.11 -2.11
N ASN A 189 -1.44 -7.21 -1.79
CA ASN A 189 -1.90 -7.51 -0.43
C ASN A 189 -1.43 -8.89 0.03
N ASP A 190 -1.45 -9.89 -0.86
CA ASP A 190 -0.88 -11.21 -0.62
C ASP A 190 0.65 -11.15 -0.39
N LEU A 191 1.37 -10.40 -1.23
CA LEU A 191 2.81 -10.21 -1.05
C LEU A 191 3.14 -9.50 0.27
N MET A 192 2.36 -8.50 0.69
CA MET A 192 2.52 -7.90 2.02
C MET A 192 2.22 -8.90 3.14
N ALA A 193 1.18 -9.74 2.97
CA ALA A 193 0.84 -10.77 3.95
C ALA A 193 1.96 -11.80 4.09
N LYS A 194 2.60 -12.21 2.98
CA LYS A 194 3.73 -13.16 2.96
C LYS A 194 4.80 -12.79 3.99
N TRP A 195 5.14 -11.51 4.10
CA TRP A 195 6.17 -11.02 5.02
C TRP A 195 5.69 -10.90 6.47
N GLN A 196 4.38 -10.87 6.70
CA GLN A 196 3.77 -10.54 8.00
C GLN A 196 3.25 -11.77 8.74
N VAL A 197 2.72 -12.76 8.02
CA VAL A 197 2.19 -13.99 8.60
C VAL A 197 3.28 -15.05 8.75
N ARG A 198 3.03 -16.05 9.59
CA ARG A 198 3.98 -17.14 9.86
C ARG A 198 3.72 -18.41 9.04
N ASP A 199 2.80 -18.34 8.08
CA ASP A 199 2.48 -19.48 7.24
C ASP A 199 3.71 -19.87 6.39
N GLY A 200 4.06 -21.15 6.35
CA GLY A 200 5.23 -21.61 5.62
C GLY A 200 6.57 -21.38 6.33
N ALA A 201 6.56 -20.91 7.58
CA ALA A 201 7.78 -20.75 8.39
C ALA A 201 8.59 -22.05 8.52
N GLU A 202 7.93 -23.21 8.40
CA GLU A 202 8.55 -24.53 8.36
C GLU A 202 9.52 -24.73 7.18
N PHE A 203 9.41 -23.92 6.11
CA PHE A 203 10.24 -24.05 4.91
C PHE A 203 11.49 -23.18 4.93
N HIS A 204 11.57 -22.18 5.80
CA HIS A 204 12.71 -21.25 5.91
C HIS A 204 13.79 -21.69 6.91
N THR A 205 13.56 -22.80 7.63
CA THR A 205 14.49 -23.31 8.64
C THR A 205 15.43 -24.40 8.12
N ASP A 206 15.23 -24.86 6.88
CA ASP A 206 15.79 -26.12 6.36
C ASP A 206 16.97 -25.92 5.38
N ASP A 207 17.21 -24.70 4.91
CA ASP A 207 18.14 -24.39 3.82
C ASP A 207 19.43 -23.68 4.24
N GLY A 208 19.54 -23.15 5.47
CA GLY A 208 20.80 -22.58 5.99
C GLY A 208 21.39 -21.42 5.19
N SER A 209 20.71 -20.99 4.12
CA SER A 209 21.00 -19.80 3.34
C SER A 209 20.20 -18.64 3.92
N GLU A 210 20.76 -17.98 4.92
CA GLU A 210 20.36 -16.61 5.21
C GLU A 210 20.75 -15.79 3.96
N GLU A 211 19.83 -15.65 3.00
CA GLU A 211 20.02 -14.72 1.89
C GLU A 211 20.30 -13.34 2.50
N GLU A 212 21.50 -12.83 2.27
CA GLU A 212 21.93 -11.55 2.82
C GLU A 212 21.00 -10.47 2.27
N ILE A 213 20.11 -9.95 3.11
CA ILE A 213 19.17 -8.91 2.72
C ILE A 213 19.95 -7.62 2.49
N VAL A 214 20.17 -7.29 1.23
CA VAL A 214 20.87 -6.07 0.82
C VAL A 214 19.98 -4.85 1.06
N ILE A 215 20.50 -3.88 1.83
CA ILE A 215 19.86 -2.57 1.97
C ILE A 215 20.15 -1.75 0.71
N GLU A 216 19.16 -1.65 -0.17
CA GLU A 216 19.22 -0.80 -1.35
C GLU A 216 18.44 0.50 -1.14
N LYS A 217 18.72 1.51 -1.95
CA LYS A 217 17.96 2.77 -1.96
C LYS A 217 16.49 2.51 -2.32
N GLU A 218 15.57 3.24 -1.67
CA GLU A 218 14.14 3.17 -1.99
C GLU A 218 13.92 3.47 -3.49
N GLY A 219 13.12 2.65 -4.18
CA GLY A 219 12.87 2.77 -5.61
C GLY A 219 13.88 2.09 -6.54
N TYR A 220 14.88 1.39 -5.98
CA TYR A 220 15.83 0.55 -6.74
C TYR A 220 15.50 -0.94 -6.58
N LEU A 221 15.92 -1.75 -7.53
CA LEU A 221 15.89 -3.22 -7.47
C LEU A 221 17.12 -3.75 -8.23
N HIS A 222 17.92 -4.61 -7.62
CA HIS A 222 19.14 -5.16 -8.20
C HIS A 222 20.10 -4.07 -8.74
N GLY A 223 20.24 -2.98 -7.98
CA GLY A 223 21.04 -1.80 -8.35
C GLY A 223 20.45 -0.93 -9.48
N LYS A 224 19.31 -1.30 -10.07
CA LYS A 224 18.64 -0.52 -11.13
C LYS A 224 17.52 0.34 -10.55
N LYS A 225 17.38 1.59 -10.99
CA LYS A 225 16.25 2.45 -10.62
C LYS A 225 14.98 1.94 -11.33
N ILE A 226 13.95 1.59 -10.56
CA ILE A 226 12.68 1.03 -11.05
C ILE A 226 11.53 2.05 -10.94
N LEU A 227 11.63 2.99 -10.00
CA LEU A 227 10.71 4.09 -9.85
C LEU A 227 11.26 5.32 -10.57
N ASP A 228 10.54 5.77 -11.60
CA ASP A 228 10.78 7.08 -12.19
C ASP A 228 10.30 8.16 -11.21
N GLU A 229 11.12 9.18 -10.98
CA GLU A 229 10.66 10.38 -10.27
C GLU A 229 9.78 11.12 -11.28
N ASP A 230 8.49 11.30 -10.97
CA ASP A 230 7.63 12.15 -11.80
C ASP A 230 8.32 13.51 -11.96
N ASP A 231 8.54 13.97 -13.20
CA ASP A 231 9.25 15.21 -13.58
C ASP A 231 8.66 16.52 -12.97
N ASP A 232 7.58 16.42 -12.18
CA ASP A 232 6.85 17.54 -11.58
C ASP A 232 7.24 17.86 -10.12
N VAL A 233 8.31 17.26 -9.58
CA VAL A 233 8.79 17.59 -8.22
C VAL A 233 10.03 18.50 -8.30
N PRO A 234 10.00 19.73 -7.74
CA PRO A 234 11.19 20.57 -7.69
C PRO A 234 12.27 19.86 -6.88
N GLU A 235 13.45 19.77 -7.49
CA GLU A 235 14.67 19.20 -6.93
C GLU A 235 14.88 19.74 -5.50
N ALA A 236 14.84 18.84 -4.51
CA ALA A 236 15.19 19.20 -3.14
C ALA A 236 16.61 19.76 -3.16
N VAL A 237 16.75 21.03 -2.80
CA VAL A 237 18.01 21.77 -2.83
C VAL A 237 19.05 20.99 -2.02
N SER A 238 19.95 20.31 -2.73
CA SER A 238 21.14 19.73 -2.12
C SER A 238 22.10 20.90 -1.84
N PRO A 239 22.55 21.14 -0.59
CA PRO A 239 23.59 22.11 -0.37
C PRO A 239 24.88 21.56 -1.00
N ALA A 240 25.46 22.37 -1.87
CA ALA A 240 26.64 22.06 -2.66
C ALA A 240 27.77 21.45 -1.79
N SER A 241 28.34 20.38 -2.32
CA SER A 241 29.61 19.81 -1.90
C SER A 241 30.72 20.87 -1.92
N SER A 242 31.24 21.20 -0.74
CA SER A 242 32.53 21.86 -0.57
C SER A 242 33.55 20.86 -0.03
N THR A 243 34.58 20.65 -0.82
CA THR A 243 35.80 19.91 -0.49
C THR A 243 36.59 20.63 0.60
N SER A 244 36.92 19.97 1.72
CA SER A 244 38.28 19.97 2.27
C SER A 244 38.47 19.00 3.46
N SER A 245 39.45 18.12 3.27
CA SER A 245 40.50 17.74 4.23
C SER A 245 40.16 17.08 5.58
N GLN A 246 40.49 15.78 5.61
CA GLN A 246 40.99 14.96 6.70
C GLN A 246 41.34 15.68 8.01
N HIS A 247 40.75 15.22 9.12
CA HIS A 247 41.46 15.13 10.39
C HIS A 247 40.90 14.01 11.27
N THR A 248 41.78 13.07 11.60
CA THR A 248 41.65 11.95 12.53
C THR A 248 41.48 12.47 13.96
N LEU A 249 40.42 12.09 14.69
CA LEU A 249 40.41 12.09 16.16
C LEU A 249 39.48 10.99 16.71
N THR A 250 40.02 10.27 17.69
CA THR A 250 39.45 9.16 18.48
C THR A 250 38.36 9.63 19.46
N PRO A 251 37.46 8.73 19.94
CA PRO A 251 36.34 9.12 20.81
C PRO A 251 36.72 9.07 22.29
N PRO A 252 36.18 9.96 23.16
CA PRO A 252 36.15 9.72 24.59
C PRO A 252 34.82 9.10 25.04
N ARG A 253 34.94 8.26 26.07
CA ARG A 253 33.88 7.56 26.81
C ARG A 253 33.16 8.49 27.81
N SER A 254 31.90 8.11 28.09
CA SER A 254 31.09 8.38 29.32
C SER A 254 30.46 9.79 29.41
N LEU A 255 29.22 10.01 29.89
CA LEU A 255 28.44 9.39 30.97
C LEU A 255 26.92 9.49 30.73
N LEU A 256 26.19 8.60 31.40
CA LEU A 256 24.74 8.51 31.56
C LEU A 256 24.12 9.76 32.21
N SER A 257 22.91 10.15 31.77
CA SER A 257 21.70 10.29 32.62
C SER A 257 20.45 10.61 31.78
N PRO A 258 19.24 10.24 32.24
CA PRO A 258 18.03 10.16 31.42
C PRO A 258 17.18 11.42 31.47
N LEU A 259 16.62 11.83 30.33
CA LEU A 259 15.59 12.87 30.25
C LEU A 259 14.25 12.23 29.90
N SER A 260 13.28 12.46 30.80
CA SER A 260 11.91 11.96 30.76
C SER A 260 11.10 12.49 29.57
N PRO A 261 10.20 11.70 28.96
CA PRO A 261 9.27 12.21 27.97
C PRO A 261 8.03 12.84 28.62
N THR A 262 7.76 14.09 28.23
CA THR A 262 6.54 14.84 28.55
C THR A 262 5.36 14.20 27.83
N THR A 263 4.40 13.71 28.59
CA THR A 263 3.20 13.04 28.09
C THR A 263 2.10 14.06 27.80
N CYS A 264 1.53 14.04 26.60
CA CYS A 264 0.26 14.71 26.28
C CYS A 264 -0.87 13.66 26.32
N MET A 265 -1.81 13.79 27.25
CA MET A 265 -2.97 12.90 27.42
C MET A 265 -4.25 13.73 27.44
N PRO A 266 -5.37 13.15 26.99
CA PRO A 266 -6.63 13.31 27.70
C PRO A 266 -7.22 11.97 28.18
N ARG A 267 -7.54 12.00 29.47
CA ARG A 267 -8.42 11.19 30.33
C ARG A 267 -9.17 9.98 29.73
N ARG A 268 -8.98 8.84 30.39
CA ARG A 268 -9.70 7.56 30.23
C ARG A 268 -11.02 7.53 31.02
N SER A 269 -12.07 6.93 30.44
CA SER A 269 -13.18 6.31 31.18
C SER A 269 -13.20 4.80 30.92
N THR A 270 -13.49 4.05 31.98
CA THR A 270 -13.39 2.59 32.10
C THR A 270 -14.68 1.87 31.70
N GLY A 271 -14.60 0.67 31.12
CA GLY A 271 -15.75 -0.23 31.03
C GLY A 271 -15.56 -1.51 30.22
N SER A 272 -15.20 -2.60 30.92
CA SER A 272 -15.53 -4.02 30.77
C SER A 272 -15.44 -4.78 29.42
N GLU A 273 -14.78 -5.94 29.55
CA GLU A 273 -14.63 -7.06 28.63
C GLU A 273 -15.95 -7.74 28.22
N GLY A 274 -15.95 -8.36 27.04
CA GLY A 274 -17.01 -9.26 26.57
C GLY A 274 -16.61 -9.91 25.24
N ALA A 275 -16.27 -11.20 25.30
CA ALA A 275 -15.79 -12.01 24.18
C ALA A 275 -16.84 -12.18 23.07
N GLY A 276 -16.42 -11.96 21.81
CA GLY A 276 -17.24 -12.17 20.61
C GLY A 276 -17.06 -13.57 20.02
N VAL A 277 -18.13 -14.37 20.06
CA VAL A 277 -18.25 -15.68 19.41
C VAL A 277 -18.57 -15.48 17.91
N CYS A 278 -17.90 -16.26 17.06
CA CYS A 278 -17.97 -16.24 15.59
C CYS A 278 -19.33 -16.72 15.03
N PRO A 279 -19.90 -16.11 13.97
CA PRO A 279 -21.27 -16.37 13.50
C PRO A 279 -21.45 -17.62 12.60
N PHE A 280 -20.51 -18.57 12.59
CA PHE A 280 -20.57 -19.80 11.78
C PHE A 280 -20.69 -21.09 12.59
N SER A 281 -21.49 -21.11 13.66
CA SER A 281 -21.83 -22.36 14.37
C SER A 281 -23.32 -22.70 14.20
N GLY A 282 -23.56 -23.80 13.49
CA GLY A 282 -24.88 -24.32 13.17
C GLY A 282 -25.60 -24.99 14.34
N ARG A 283 -26.93 -24.84 14.30
CA ARG A 283 -28.03 -25.53 15.00
C ARG A 283 -27.74 -26.88 15.69
N GLN A 284 -28.12 -26.95 16.97
CA GLN A 284 -29.04 -27.91 17.66
C GLN A 284 -28.93 -27.62 19.19
N ALA A 285 -29.91 -27.72 20.09
CA ALA A 285 -31.22 -28.36 20.16
C ALA A 285 -32.16 -27.59 21.13
N ASN A 286 -33.44 -27.98 21.17
CA ASN A 286 -34.54 -27.42 21.97
C ASN A 286 -34.33 -27.48 23.50
N ASP A 287 -34.71 -26.41 24.22
CA ASP A 287 -35.25 -26.47 25.58
C ASP A 287 -36.08 -25.19 25.91
N PRO A 288 -37.30 -25.26 26.51
CA PRO A 288 -38.16 -24.09 26.69
C PRO A 288 -38.22 -23.64 28.16
N SER A 289 -37.42 -22.64 28.55
CA SER A 289 -37.76 -21.76 29.68
C SER A 289 -36.77 -20.60 29.84
N THR A 290 -37.10 -19.38 29.41
CA THR A 290 -36.58 -18.14 30.02
C THR A 290 -37.36 -16.90 29.55
N PRO A 291 -37.52 -15.86 30.41
CA PRO A 291 -38.45 -14.77 30.20
C PRO A 291 -37.89 -13.65 29.31
N GLU A 292 -38.81 -12.94 28.67
CA GLU A 292 -38.61 -11.90 27.66
C GLU A 292 -37.79 -10.70 28.16
N ARG A 293 -36.60 -10.48 27.58
CA ARG A 293 -35.78 -9.26 27.77
C ARG A 293 -36.19 -8.20 26.75
N ARG A 294 -36.57 -7.01 27.24
CA ARG A 294 -36.85 -5.82 26.41
C ARG A 294 -35.60 -5.40 25.63
N LYS A 295 -35.77 -5.15 24.33
CA LYS A 295 -34.75 -4.59 23.43
C LYS A 295 -34.47 -3.11 23.79
N PRO A 296 -33.22 -2.65 23.81
CA PRO A 296 -32.91 -1.23 23.76
C PRO A 296 -32.93 -0.73 22.31
N ASP A 297 -33.57 0.40 22.07
CA ASP A 297 -33.50 1.12 20.80
C ASP A 297 -32.08 1.68 20.59
N ILE A 298 -31.35 1.11 19.63
CA ILE A 298 -30.07 1.63 19.17
C ILE A 298 -30.35 2.58 18.00
N LYS A 299 -30.21 3.89 18.24
CA LYS A 299 -30.15 4.88 17.16
C LYS A 299 -28.75 4.84 16.55
N ILE A 300 -28.68 4.46 15.28
CA ILE A 300 -27.47 4.55 14.46
C ILE A 300 -27.45 5.96 13.85
N GLU A 301 -26.55 6.83 14.32
CA GLU A 301 -26.22 8.05 13.58
C GLU A 301 -25.32 7.70 12.40
N VAL A 302 -25.85 7.88 11.20
CA VAL A 302 -25.11 7.73 9.94
C VAL A 302 -24.31 9.01 9.74
N SER A 303 -22.99 8.94 9.87
CA SER A 303 -22.08 10.00 9.44
C SER A 303 -22.12 10.15 7.91
N GLU A 304 -22.21 11.40 7.44
CA GLU A 304 -22.39 11.76 6.03
C GLU A 304 -21.31 11.19 5.08
N PRO A 305 -21.66 10.84 3.83
CA PRO A 305 -20.70 10.41 2.83
C PRO A 305 -19.79 11.58 2.40
N VAL A 306 -18.50 11.31 2.25
CA VAL A 306 -17.55 12.24 1.64
C VAL A 306 -17.86 12.33 0.15
N THR A 307 -18.47 13.43 -0.31
CA THR A 307 -18.79 13.65 -1.73
C THR A 307 -17.55 14.08 -2.52
N PHE A 308 -17.17 13.28 -3.52
CA PHE A 308 -16.15 13.61 -4.52
C PHE A 308 -16.71 14.55 -5.59
N ALA A 309 -17.06 15.79 -5.21
CA ALA A 309 -17.59 16.79 -6.13
C ALA A 309 -16.91 18.15 -5.92
N GLY A 310 -15.67 18.29 -6.41
CA GLY A 310 -15.01 19.59 -6.34
C GLY A 310 -13.53 19.64 -6.68
N SER A 311 -13.07 19.06 -7.80
CA SER A 311 -11.75 19.42 -8.35
C SER A 311 -11.51 18.98 -9.79
N MET A 312 -12.46 19.20 -10.71
CA MET A 312 -12.22 18.95 -12.15
C MET A 312 -12.66 20.08 -13.08
N GLN A 313 -12.88 21.28 -12.56
CA GLN A 313 -13.15 22.48 -13.36
C GLN A 313 -11.98 23.47 -13.28
N SER A 314 -10.83 23.13 -13.88
CA SER A 314 -9.73 24.10 -14.08
C SER A 314 -8.73 23.64 -15.15
N LEU A 315 -9.17 23.00 -16.23
CA LEU A 315 -8.32 22.70 -17.39
C LEU A 315 -9.07 22.96 -18.70
N SER A 316 -9.48 24.21 -18.90
CA SER A 316 -9.90 24.72 -20.21
C SER A 316 -9.71 26.24 -20.24
N GLY A 317 -8.49 26.69 -20.53
CA GLY A 317 -8.18 28.12 -20.49
C GLY A 317 -6.78 28.47 -20.97
N VAL A 318 -6.37 27.98 -22.15
CA VAL A 318 -5.29 28.62 -22.92
C VAL A 318 -5.82 28.86 -24.32
N ALA A 319 -6.37 30.06 -24.52
CA ALA A 319 -6.78 30.55 -25.82
C ALA A 319 -5.54 31.05 -26.59
N LEU A 320 -5.36 30.50 -27.78
CA LEU A 320 -4.47 31.00 -28.81
C LEU A 320 -4.91 32.41 -29.23
N SER A 321 -4.09 33.42 -28.98
CA SER A 321 -4.20 34.74 -29.62
C SER A 321 -3.04 34.89 -30.60
N GLY A 322 -3.31 34.51 -31.85
CA GLY A 322 -2.46 34.83 -32.99
C GLY A 322 -2.79 36.23 -33.49
N ARG A 323 -1.83 37.14 -33.33
CA ARG A 323 -1.86 38.51 -33.87
C ARG A 323 -1.67 38.45 -35.39
N THR A 324 -2.67 38.91 -36.13
CA THR A 324 -2.55 39.36 -37.52
C THR A 324 -2.42 40.88 -37.53
N GLU A 325 -1.30 41.41 -38.04
CA GLU A 325 -1.26 42.75 -38.63
C GLU A 325 -0.47 42.66 -39.95
N SER A 326 -1.09 43.16 -41.01
CA SER A 326 -0.54 43.33 -42.35
C SER A 326 0.31 44.60 -42.42
N ILE A 327 1.44 44.53 -43.12
CA ILE A 327 1.82 45.27 -44.34
C ILE A 327 2.89 44.42 -45.05
#